data_AF-Q8RE20-F1
#
_entry.id   AF-Q8RE20-F1
#
_cell.length_a   1.000
_cell.length_b   1.000
_cell.length_c   1.000
_cell.angle_alpha   90.00
_cell.angle_beta   90.00
_cell.angle_gamma   90.00
#
_symmetry.space_group_name_H-M   'P 1'
#
loop_
_entity.id
_entity.type
_entity.pdbx_description
1 polymer ?
#
loop_
_entity_poly.entity_id
_entity_poly.type
_entity_poly.pdbx_seq_one_letter_code
_entity_poly.pdbx_strand_id
1 'polypeptide(L)'
;MVTTTFNNFGSVQIDLPSSTIQKTDKNKSIEIIIDKDGNYHISEDGKITQVQFADLDAYLKSVKEATVSADKNLKYQTIMDVITKIKENGVDNLGLTFYE
;
A
#
# COMPACT_ATOMS: atom_id res chain seq x y z
N MET A 1 21.58 4.08 41.78
CA MET A 1 21.98 3.91 40.37
C MET A 1 22.03 2.42 40.09
N VAL A 2 21.28 1.94 39.10
CA VAL A 2 21.41 0.57 38.59
C VAL A 2 21.65 0.67 37.09
N THR A 3 22.70 -0.03 36.66
CA THR A 3 23.35 0.09 35.36
C THR A 3 22.54 -0.61 34.27
N THR A 4 22.57 -0.06 33.05
CA THR A 4 21.93 -0.67 31.88
C THR A 4 22.76 -1.85 31.37
N THR A 5 22.08 -2.91 30.93
CA THR A 5 22.64 -3.86 29.97
C THR A 5 21.56 -4.13 28.92
N PHE A 6 21.76 -3.62 27.72
CA PHE A 6 20.89 -3.84 26.56
C PHE A 6 21.03 -5.29 26.10
N ASN A 7 19.91 -6.02 26.07
CA ASN A 7 19.77 -7.24 25.28
C ASN A 7 18.69 -6.95 24.21
N ASN A 8 19.15 -6.64 23.01
CA ASN A 8 18.32 -6.26 21.86
C ASN A 8 17.87 -7.52 21.10
N PHE A 9 16.71 -7.43 20.47
CA PHE A 9 16.01 -8.48 19.71
C PHE A 9 15.12 -9.42 20.54
N GLY A 10 14.06 -8.84 21.11
CA GLY A 10 12.82 -9.58 21.30
C GLY A 10 12.22 -9.92 19.93
N SER A 11 11.85 -11.18 19.71
CA SER A 11 11.01 -11.56 18.58
C SER A 11 9.68 -10.83 18.68
N VAL A 12 9.46 -9.87 17.78
CA VAL A 12 8.14 -9.23 17.65
C VAL A 12 7.23 -10.26 16.98
N GLN A 13 6.44 -10.98 17.79
CA GLN A 13 5.26 -11.69 17.28
C GLN A 13 4.18 -10.64 17.02
N ILE A 14 3.98 -10.33 15.73
CA ILE A 14 2.89 -9.47 15.28
C ILE A 14 1.66 -10.37 15.13
N ASP A 15 0.82 -10.43 16.17
CA ASP A 15 -0.55 -10.93 16.04
C ASP A 15 -1.43 -9.80 15.50
N LEU A 16 -1.80 -9.89 14.22
CA LEU A 16 -2.79 -9.01 13.62
C LEU A 16 -4.19 -9.40 14.15
N PRO A 17 -4.97 -8.49 14.74
CA PRO A 17 -6.33 -8.80 15.14
C PRO A 17 -7.17 -9.10 13.89
N SER A 18 -7.64 -10.34 13.76
CA SER A 18 -8.58 -10.73 12.71
C SER A 18 -9.96 -10.18 13.06
N SER A 19 -10.22 -8.94 12.64
CA SER A 19 -11.53 -8.34 12.78
C SER A 19 -12.46 -9.00 11.77
N THR A 20 -13.49 -9.71 12.25
CA THR A 20 -14.58 -10.23 11.43
C THR A 20 -15.32 -9.05 10.79
N ILE A 21 -14.90 -8.64 9.59
CA ILE A 21 -15.56 -7.58 8.85
C ILE A 21 -16.87 -8.16 8.30
N GLN A 22 -18.00 -7.70 8.87
CA GLN A 22 -19.31 -7.87 8.25
C GLN A 22 -19.23 -7.37 6.82
N LYS A 23 -19.58 -8.25 5.87
CA LYS A 23 -19.71 -7.96 4.44
C LYS A 23 -20.89 -7.01 4.23
N THR A 24 -20.71 -5.75 4.57
CA THR A 24 -21.41 -4.65 3.87
C THR A 24 -20.68 -4.52 2.55
N ASP A 25 -21.37 -4.54 1.41
CA ASP A 25 -20.83 -4.34 0.05
C ASP A 25 -19.60 -3.44 0.08
N LYS A 26 -18.41 -4.07 0.16
CA LYS A 26 -17.17 -3.34 0.36
C LYS A 26 -16.94 -2.62 -0.95
N ASN A 27 -16.94 -1.30 -0.89
CA ASN A 27 -16.27 -0.49 -1.90
C ASN A 27 -14.86 -1.08 -2.02
N LYS A 28 -14.62 -1.82 -3.11
CA LYS A 28 -13.39 -2.57 -3.28
C LYS A 28 -12.27 -1.53 -3.33
N SER A 29 -11.36 -1.59 -2.36
CA SER A 29 -10.25 -0.66 -2.23
C SER A 29 -8.94 -1.43 -2.30
N ILE A 30 -7.96 -0.84 -2.98
CA ILE A 30 -6.61 -1.41 -3.12
C ILE A 30 -5.58 -0.41 -2.64
N GLU A 31 -4.44 -0.92 -2.22
CA GLU A 31 -3.26 -0.11 -1.93
C GLU A 31 -2.16 -0.45 -2.95
N ILE A 32 -1.67 0.59 -3.63
CA ILE A 32 -0.56 0.54 -4.56
C ILE A 32 0.70 0.96 -3.80
N ILE A 33 1.58 0.01 -3.55
CA ILE A 33 2.82 0.22 -2.83
C ILE A 33 3.96 0.37 -3.85
N ILE A 34 4.69 1.47 -3.77
CA ILE A 34 5.87 1.74 -4.59
C ILE A 34 7.09 1.69 -3.67
N ASP A 35 7.92 0.67 -3.83
CA ASP A 35 9.11 0.52 -2.99
C ASP A 35 10.26 1.42 -3.44
N LYS A 36 11.30 1.54 -2.60
CA LYS A 36 12.49 2.37 -2.83
C LYS A 36 13.20 2.11 -4.16
N ASP A 37 13.13 0.89 -4.68
CA ASP A 37 13.72 0.46 -5.95
C ASP A 37 12.77 0.70 -7.14
N GLY A 38 11.57 1.21 -6.88
CA GLY A 38 10.56 1.56 -7.88
C GLY A 38 9.72 0.39 -8.36
N ASN A 39 9.68 -0.74 -7.64
CA ASN A 39 8.77 -1.84 -7.97
C ASN A 39 7.39 -1.57 -7.39
N TYR A 40 6.39 -2.07 -8.11
CA TYR A 40 4.98 -1.87 -7.79
C TYR A 40 4.42 -3.12 -7.14
N HIS A 41 3.65 -2.93 -6.08
CA HIS A 41 2.94 -3.99 -5.41
C HIS A 41 1.50 -3.57 -5.19
N ILE A 42 0.59 -4.52 -5.30
CA ILE A 42 -0.81 -4.35 -4.97
C ILE A 42 -1.09 -5.11 -3.69
N SER A 43 -1.62 -4.41 -2.69
CA SER A 43 -2.23 -5.00 -1.50
C SER A 43 -3.74 -4.99 -1.69
N GLU A 44 -4.32 -6.19 -1.80
CA GLU A 44 -5.77 -6.43 -1.88
C GLU A 44 -6.12 -7.53 -0.87
N ASP A 45 -7.10 -7.28 0.01
CA ASP A 45 -7.57 -8.22 1.04
C ASP A 45 -6.43 -8.85 1.88
N GLY A 46 -5.39 -8.07 2.19
CA GLY A 46 -4.24 -8.50 2.99
C GLY A 46 -3.21 -9.34 2.23
N LYS A 47 -3.39 -9.55 0.92
CA LYS A 47 -2.41 -10.20 0.04
C LYS A 47 -1.64 -9.15 -0.75
N ILE A 48 -0.32 -9.18 -0.63
CA ILE A 48 0.58 -8.35 -1.42
C ILE A 48 1.06 -9.14 -2.64
N THR A 49 0.89 -8.57 -3.83
CA THR A 49 1.35 -9.14 -5.10
C THR A 49 2.20 -8.12 -5.84
N GLN A 50 3.41 -8.50 -6.24
CA GLN A 50 4.25 -7.67 -7.09
C GLN A 50 3.68 -7.66 -8.52
N VAL A 51 3.60 -6.47 -9.12
CA VAL A 51 3.03 -6.25 -10.46
C VAL A 51 3.90 -5.29 -11.26
N GLN A 52 3.66 -5.18 -12.56
CA GLN A 52 4.25 -4.13 -13.37
C GLN A 52 3.35 -2.89 -13.38
N PHE A 53 3.93 -1.72 -13.63
CA PHE A 53 3.17 -0.46 -13.79
C PHE A 53 2.08 -0.56 -14.88
N ALA A 54 2.33 -1.35 -15.93
CA ALA A 54 1.38 -1.59 -17.01
C ALA A 54 0.15 -2.40 -16.56
N ASP A 55 0.27 -3.22 -15.51
CA ASP A 55 -0.81 -4.09 -15.04
C ASP A 55 -1.75 -3.38 -14.06
N LEU A 56 -1.38 -2.21 -13.55
CA LEU A 56 -2.18 -1.44 -12.59
C LEU A 56 -3.60 -1.14 -13.10
N ASP A 57 -3.77 -0.92 -14.40
CA ASP A 57 -5.07 -0.67 -15.03
C ASP A 57 -6.08 -1.80 -14.77
N ALA A 58 -5.61 -3.05 -14.75
CA ALA A 58 -6.48 -4.21 -14.51
C ALA A 58 -7.06 -4.21 -13.09
N TYR A 59 -6.28 -3.76 -12.11
CA TYR A 59 -6.70 -3.64 -10.71
C TYR A 59 -7.62 -2.43 -10.52
N LEU A 60 -7.25 -1.30 -11.13
CA LEU A 60 -7.92 -0.01 -10.97
C LEU A 60 -9.34 0.03 -11.53
N LYS A 61 -9.63 -0.72 -12.61
CA LYS A 61 -10.98 -0.80 -13.20
C LYS A 61 -12.03 -1.42 -12.27
N SER A 62 -11.60 -2.19 -11.27
CA SER A 62 -12.49 -2.94 -10.39
C SER A 62 -12.74 -2.28 -9.03
N VAL A 63 -12.15 -1.10 -8.80
CA VAL A 63 -12.13 -0.43 -7.50
C VAL A 63 -12.66 0.98 -7.60
N LYS A 64 -13.18 1.47 -6.47
CA LYS A 64 -13.68 2.85 -6.33
C LYS A 64 -12.76 3.71 -5.49
N GLU A 65 -11.82 3.09 -4.80
CA GLU A 65 -10.89 3.74 -3.90
C GLU A 65 -9.50 3.11 -4.08
N ALA A 66 -8.47 3.94 -4.15
CA ALA A 66 -7.09 3.49 -4.22
C ALA A 66 -6.20 4.36 -3.32
N THR A 67 -5.27 3.73 -2.61
CA THR A 67 -4.25 4.43 -1.83
C THR A 67 -2.88 4.20 -2.45
N VAL A 68 -2.09 5.25 -2.65
CA VAL A 68 -0.69 5.15 -3.07
C VAL A 68 0.19 5.27 -1.83
N SER A 69 0.94 4.21 -1.53
CA SER A 69 1.92 4.16 -0.45
C SER A 69 3.31 4.13 -1.06
N ALA A 70 4.09 5.20 -0.91
CA ALA A 70 5.37 5.34 -1.58
C ALA A 70 6.53 5.56 -0.58
N ASP A 71 7.69 5.00 -0.88
CA ASP A 71 8.93 5.39 -0.20
C ASP A 71 9.20 6.90 -0.37
N LYS A 72 9.54 7.60 0.71
CA LYS A 72 9.77 9.06 0.72
C LYS A 72 10.87 9.54 -0.22
N ASN A 73 11.81 8.67 -0.59
CA ASN A 73 12.95 8.99 -1.44
C ASN A 73 12.67 8.73 -2.93
N LEU A 74 11.48 8.21 -3.26
CA LEU A 74 11.09 8.01 -4.65
C LEU A 74 10.99 9.35 -5.39
N LYS A 75 11.22 9.26 -6.70
CA LYS A 75 11.05 10.39 -7.59
C LYS A 75 9.57 10.79 -7.59
N TYR A 76 9.31 12.08 -7.38
CA TYR A 76 7.98 12.66 -7.45
C TYR A 76 7.22 12.28 -8.73
N GLN A 77 7.95 12.23 -9.86
CA GLN A 77 7.38 11.82 -11.15
C GLN A 77 6.76 10.42 -11.10
N THR A 78 7.43 9.43 -10.48
CA THR A 78 6.93 8.06 -10.34
C THR A 78 5.59 8.02 -9.60
N ILE A 79 5.48 8.80 -8.53
CA ILE A 79 4.24 8.90 -7.75
C ILE A 79 3.14 9.58 -8.59
N MET A 80 3.50 10.64 -9.32
CA MET A 80 2.56 11.38 -10.16
C MET A 80 2.02 10.55 -11.33
N ASP A 81 2.86 9.72 -11.94
CA ASP A 81 2.47 8.81 -13.02
C ASP A 81 1.43 7.79 -12.51
N VAL A 82 1.62 7.25 -11.30
CA VAL A 82 0.65 6.37 -10.66
C VAL A 82 -0.66 7.11 -10.35
N ILE A 83 -0.60 8.30 -9.75
CA ILE A 83 -1.79 9.11 -9.45
C ILE A 83 -2.57 9.42 -10.73
N THR A 84 -1.88 9.76 -11.81
CA THR A 84 -2.47 10.05 -13.11
C THR A 84 -3.21 8.83 -13.63
N LYS A 85 -2.55 7.66 -13.63
CA LYS A 85 -3.16 6.40 -14.05
C LYS A 85 -4.39 6.02 -13.21
N ILE A 86 -4.36 6.25 -11.88
CA ILE A 86 -5.53 6.05 -11.01
C ILE A 86 -6.70 6.92 -11.44
N LYS A 87 -6.45 8.21 -11.70
CA LYS A 87 -7.48 9.14 -12.17
C LYS A 87 -8.03 8.77 -13.55
N GLU A 88 -7.17 8.36 -14.48
CA GLU A 88 -7.58 7.93 -15.82
C GLU A 88 -8.46 6.68 -15.80
N ASN A 89 -8.29 5.81 -14.81
CA ASN A 89 -9.13 4.62 -14.63
C ASN A 89 -10.45 4.90 -13.88
N GLY A 90 -10.74 6.16 -13.55
CA GLY A 90 -12.04 6.55 -12.97
C GLY A 90 -12.23 6.14 -11.51
N VAL A 91 -11.13 6.02 -10.76
CA VAL A 91 -11.18 5.81 -9.30
C VAL A 91 -11.58 7.12 -8.62
N ASP A 92 -12.65 7.06 -7.82
CA ASP A 92 -13.29 8.24 -7.24
C ASP A 92 -12.51 8.79 -6.03
N ASN A 93 -11.95 7.91 -5.19
CA ASN A 93 -11.22 8.30 -3.99
C ASN A 93 -9.75 7.88 -4.08
N LEU A 94 -8.85 8.85 -3.85
CA LEU A 94 -7.40 8.63 -3.87
C LEU A 94 -6.78 9.04 -2.53
N GLY A 95 -6.09 8.10 -1.89
CA GLY A 95 -5.20 8.35 -0.76
C GLY A 95 -3.74 8.42 -1.20
N LEU A 96 -2.92 9.20 -0.50
CA LEU A 96 -1.47 9.24 -0.68
C LEU A 96 -0.79 9.22 0.68
N THR A 97 0.12 8.28 0.87
CA THR A 97 0.92 8.13 2.08
C THR A 97 2.39 7.91 1.71
N PHE A 98 3.28 8.32 2.62
CA PHE A 98 4.72 8.11 2.47
C PHE A 98 5.24 7.33 3.66
N TYR A 99 6.15 6.39 3.40
CA TYR A 99 6.86 5.64 4.44
C TYR A 99 8.37 5.85 4.34
N GLU A 100 9.06 5.60 5.45
CA GLU A 100 10.51 5.84 5.62
C GLU A 100 11.39 4.65 5.28
#